data_AF-A0AAE3FYP5-F1
#
_entry.id   AF-A0AAE3FYP5-F1
#
_cell.length_a   1.000
_cell.length_b   1.000
_cell.length_c   1.000
_cell.angle_alpha   90.00
_cell.angle_beta   90.00
_cell.angle_gamma   90.00
#
_symmetry.space_group_name_H-M   'P 1'
#
loop_
_entity.id
_entity.type
_entity.pdbx_description
1 polymer ?
#
loop_
_entity_poly.entity_id
_entity_poly.type
_entity_poly.pdbx_seq_one_letter_code
_entity_poly.pdbx_strand_id
1 'polypeptide(L)'
;MKPRFVGLLGLADAVTIANAALGFLAAAVAIIDTGLAARLILLGAIADGLDGVIARRRGGTPAGPYLDSLADVASFGVAPAVLIAAVTFETWSVETELGMVAIGLGVAAVFVAMAVARLGLYTAYDTDVKETQGAQTTLAATILAASVLSGYTEPWYLIGLTALLSLLMVSTITYPDLHAQDALVMGVVQALAILLPGDVGRNFAVALLILALAYLTLSPIYYWRDGLDWGPLRKRS
;
A
#
# COMPACT_ATOMS: atom_id res chain seq x y z
N MET A 1 19.77 22.55 -22.24
CA MET A 1 18.68 23.17 -21.45
C MET A 1 18.77 22.66 -20.03
N LYS A 2 18.95 23.52 -19.02
CA LYS A 2 18.83 23.07 -17.62
C LYS A 2 17.34 22.89 -17.33
N PRO A 3 16.88 21.74 -16.81
CA PRO A 3 15.46 21.55 -16.55
C PRO A 3 14.99 22.53 -15.46
N ARG A 4 13.79 23.09 -15.63
CA ARG A 4 13.25 24.24 -14.89
C ARG A 4 13.22 24.08 -13.36
N PHE A 5 13.24 22.85 -12.86
CA PHE A 5 13.09 22.52 -11.43
C PHE A 5 14.28 21.77 -10.82
N VAL A 6 15.39 21.60 -11.57
CA VAL A 6 16.61 20.95 -11.04
C VAL A 6 17.24 21.85 -9.98
N GLY A 7 17.16 21.42 -8.72
CA GLY A 7 17.61 22.16 -7.54
C GLY A 7 16.55 22.35 -6.46
N LEU A 8 15.27 22.07 -6.78
CA LEU A 8 14.15 22.12 -5.81
C LEU A 8 13.82 20.75 -5.21
N LEU A 9 14.35 19.67 -5.79
CA LEU A 9 14.14 18.30 -5.32
C LEU A 9 15.15 17.93 -4.25
N GLY A 10 14.64 17.47 -3.12
CA GLY A 10 15.42 16.84 -2.06
C GLY A 10 15.76 15.38 -2.39
N LEU A 11 16.59 14.77 -1.53
CA LEU A 11 16.90 13.34 -1.65
C LEU A 11 15.67 12.46 -1.41
N ALA A 12 14.79 12.84 -0.48
CA ALA A 12 13.53 12.13 -0.25
C ALA A 12 12.66 12.16 -1.52
N ASP A 13 12.44 13.34 -2.11
CA ASP A 13 11.67 13.50 -3.34
C ASP A 13 12.19 12.64 -4.50
N ALA A 14 13.52 12.46 -4.61
CA ALA A 14 14.10 11.59 -5.62
C ALA A 14 13.77 10.11 -5.40
N VAL A 15 13.72 9.66 -4.14
CA VAL A 15 13.30 8.30 -3.79
C VAL A 15 11.81 8.13 -4.06
N THR A 16 10.98 9.10 -3.70
CA THR A 16 9.54 9.12 -3.99
C THR A 16 9.25 9.06 -5.50
N ILE A 17 9.98 9.83 -6.32
CA ILE A 17 9.85 9.76 -7.78
C ILE A 17 10.29 8.38 -8.32
N ALA A 18 11.35 7.79 -7.75
CA ALA A 18 11.75 6.44 -8.09
C ALA A 18 10.69 5.41 -7.68
N ASN A 19 10.01 5.62 -6.55
CA ASN A 19 8.89 4.77 -6.11
C ASN A 19 7.75 4.79 -7.13
N ALA A 20 7.36 5.98 -7.62
CA ALA A 20 6.36 6.09 -8.69
C ALA A 20 6.74 5.30 -9.96
N ALA A 21 8.03 5.30 -10.32
CA ALA A 21 8.54 4.50 -11.44
C ALA A 21 8.45 2.99 -11.16
N LEU A 22 8.73 2.55 -9.93
CA LEU A 22 8.50 1.16 -9.50
C LEU A 22 7.03 0.78 -9.60
N GLY A 23 6.11 1.65 -9.17
CA GLY A 23 4.67 1.46 -9.32
C GLY A 23 4.25 1.26 -10.77
N PHE A 24 4.74 2.10 -11.69
CA PHE A 24 4.49 1.90 -13.11
C PHE A 24 5.03 0.55 -13.62
N LEU A 25 6.27 0.19 -13.28
CA LEU A 25 6.86 -1.08 -13.69
C LEU A 25 6.07 -2.28 -13.15
N ALA A 26 5.61 -2.21 -11.90
CA ALA A 26 4.77 -3.23 -11.29
C ALA A 26 3.45 -3.40 -12.08
N ALA A 27 2.77 -2.30 -12.38
CA ALA A 27 1.53 -2.32 -13.16
C ALA A 27 1.76 -2.89 -14.57
N ALA A 28 2.85 -2.48 -15.25
CA ALA A 28 3.17 -2.93 -16.59
C ALA A 28 3.51 -4.43 -16.65
N VAL A 29 4.21 -4.94 -15.64
CA VAL A 29 4.62 -6.35 -15.57
C VAL A 29 3.50 -7.26 -15.08
N ALA A 30 2.48 -6.74 -14.38
CA ALA A 30 1.39 -7.53 -13.80
C ALA A 30 0.66 -8.42 -14.83
N ILE A 31 0.55 -7.97 -16.08
CA ILE A 31 -0.10 -8.74 -17.16
C ILE A 31 0.79 -9.85 -17.74
N ILE A 32 2.07 -9.89 -17.37
CA ILE A 32 3.07 -10.85 -17.85
C ILE A 32 3.46 -11.82 -16.73
N ASP A 33 3.71 -11.29 -15.54
CA ASP A 33 4.13 -12.03 -14.36
C ASP A 33 3.59 -11.35 -13.10
N THR A 34 2.47 -11.87 -12.60
CA THR A 34 1.79 -11.39 -11.39
C THR A 34 2.68 -11.51 -10.15
N GLY A 35 3.56 -12.51 -10.09
CA GLY A 35 4.50 -12.71 -8.99
C GLY A 35 5.60 -11.64 -8.96
N LEU A 36 6.17 -11.30 -10.12
CA LEU A 36 7.15 -10.21 -10.24
C LEU A 36 6.51 -8.86 -9.96
N ALA A 37 5.29 -8.61 -10.44
CA ALA A 37 4.53 -7.40 -10.12
C ALA A 37 4.27 -7.26 -8.62
N ALA A 38 3.84 -8.33 -7.95
CA ALA A 38 3.67 -8.35 -6.50
C ALA A 38 4.98 -8.01 -5.77
N ARG A 39 6.12 -8.59 -6.20
CA ARG A 39 7.44 -8.25 -5.63
C ARG A 39 7.83 -6.79 -5.85
N LEU A 40 7.49 -6.19 -6.99
CA LEU A 40 7.77 -4.77 -7.26
C LEU A 40 6.90 -3.84 -6.40
N ILE A 41 5.63 -4.19 -6.15
CA ILE A 41 4.77 -3.46 -5.21
C ILE A 41 5.36 -3.51 -3.79
N LEU A 42 5.78 -4.71 -3.35
CA LEU A 42 6.44 -4.87 -2.04
C LEU A 42 7.78 -4.12 -1.99
N LEU A 43 8.53 -4.06 -3.08
CA LEU A 43 9.75 -3.25 -3.14
C LEU A 43 9.43 -1.76 -2.99
N GLY A 44 8.36 -1.29 -3.62
CA GLY A 44 7.86 0.07 -3.48
C GLY A 44 7.55 0.43 -2.03
N ALA A 45 6.90 -0.47 -1.28
CA ALA A 45 6.62 -0.25 0.16
C ALA A 45 7.89 -0.14 1.01
N ILE A 46 8.98 -0.81 0.64
CA ILE A 46 10.29 -0.60 1.29
C ILE A 46 10.85 0.79 0.93
N ALA A 47 10.75 1.19 -0.34
CA ALA A 47 11.23 2.49 -0.80
C ALA A 47 10.49 3.67 -0.13
N ASP A 48 9.18 3.56 0.01
CA ASP A 48 8.30 4.47 0.76
C ASP A 48 8.72 4.58 2.24
N GLY A 49 8.92 3.44 2.92
CA GLY A 49 9.45 3.47 4.29
C GLY A 49 10.81 4.18 4.40
N LEU A 50 11.66 4.05 3.38
CA LEU A 50 12.99 4.69 3.34
C LEU A 50 12.92 6.20 3.08
N ASP A 51 12.06 6.67 2.17
CA ASP A 51 11.96 8.10 1.88
C ASP A 51 11.45 8.90 3.08
N GLY A 52 10.49 8.36 3.84
CA GLY A 52 10.00 8.94 5.08
C GLY A 52 11.08 9.02 6.15
N VAL A 53 11.95 8.01 6.25
CA VAL A 53 13.14 8.05 7.13
C VAL A 53 14.14 9.12 6.67
N ILE A 54 14.37 9.24 5.37
CA ILE A 54 15.29 10.23 4.80
C ILE A 54 14.76 11.65 5.02
N ALA A 55 13.47 11.90 4.78
CA ALA A 55 12.82 13.18 5.00
C ALA A 55 12.90 13.61 6.48
N ARG A 56 12.67 12.68 7.42
CA ARG A 56 12.81 12.96 8.86
C ARG A 56 14.25 13.28 9.28
N ARG A 57 15.26 12.68 8.63
CA ARG A 57 16.68 12.87 8.98
C ARG A 57 17.35 14.03 8.28
N ARG A 58 16.98 14.32 7.04
CA ARG A 58 17.63 15.32 6.16
C ARG A 58 16.77 16.53 5.84
N GLY A 59 15.52 16.54 6.30
CA GLY A 59 14.52 17.57 5.97
C GLY A 59 13.77 17.22 4.68
N GLY A 60 12.48 17.57 4.66
CA GLY A 60 11.62 17.51 3.47
C GLY A 60 11.62 18.81 2.68
N THR A 61 11.04 18.78 1.48
CA THR A 61 10.78 19.98 0.68
C THR A 61 9.30 20.37 0.76
N PRO A 62 8.93 21.62 0.44
CA PRO A 62 7.51 22.02 0.41
C PRO A 62 6.66 21.23 -0.60
N ALA A 63 7.29 20.69 -1.65
CA ALA A 63 6.62 19.87 -2.66
C ALA A 63 6.53 18.39 -2.26
N GLY A 64 7.36 17.94 -1.30
CA GLY A 64 7.48 16.54 -0.89
C GLY A 64 6.14 15.85 -0.62
N PRO A 65 5.25 16.39 0.25
CA PRO A 65 3.96 15.75 0.54
C PRO A 65 3.07 15.53 -0.69
N TYR A 66 3.12 16.44 -1.66
CA TYR A 66 2.35 16.29 -2.91
C TYR A 66 2.97 15.25 -3.84
N LEU A 67 4.30 15.22 -3.93
CA LEU A 67 5.02 14.21 -4.72
C LEU A 67 4.79 12.80 -4.14
N ASP A 68 4.80 12.70 -2.83
CA ASP A 68 4.55 11.49 -2.05
C ASP A 68 3.17 10.91 -2.35
N SER A 69 2.12 11.71 -2.18
CA SER A 69 0.75 11.29 -2.51
C SER A 69 0.57 10.86 -3.96
N LEU A 70 1.21 11.54 -4.90
CA LEU A 70 1.13 11.17 -6.32
C LEU A 70 1.88 9.86 -6.62
N ALA A 71 3.04 9.66 -6.00
CA ALA A 71 3.80 8.42 -6.11
C ALA A 71 3.07 7.24 -5.47
N ASP A 72 2.42 7.47 -4.33
CA ASP A 72 1.61 6.48 -3.62
C ASP A 72 0.38 6.04 -4.40
N VAL A 73 -0.29 6.97 -5.10
CA VAL A 73 -1.38 6.62 -6.00
C VAL A 73 -0.88 5.66 -7.08
N ALA A 74 0.30 5.90 -7.67
CA ALA A 74 0.85 5.01 -8.69
C ALA A 74 1.26 3.64 -8.10
N SER A 75 1.97 3.63 -6.98
CA SER A 75 2.63 2.46 -6.40
C SER A 75 1.70 1.59 -5.55
N PHE A 76 0.77 2.20 -4.84
CA PHE A 76 -0.10 1.53 -3.87
C PHE A 76 -1.59 1.66 -4.18
N GLY A 77 -1.99 2.55 -5.10
CA GLY A 77 -3.34 2.59 -5.65
C GLY A 77 -3.46 1.79 -6.94
N VAL A 78 -2.75 2.24 -7.99
CA VAL A 78 -2.88 1.73 -9.36
C VAL A 78 -2.21 0.37 -9.54
N ALA A 79 -0.95 0.21 -9.14
CA ALA A 79 -0.24 -1.06 -9.35
C ALA A 79 -0.94 -2.27 -8.70
N PRO A 80 -1.43 -2.22 -7.45
CA PRO A 80 -2.20 -3.32 -6.87
C PRO A 80 -3.54 -3.54 -7.58
N ALA A 81 -4.25 -2.48 -7.98
CA ALA A 81 -5.50 -2.62 -8.74
C ALA A 81 -5.28 -3.32 -10.08
N VAL A 82 -4.20 -2.98 -10.79
CA VAL A 82 -3.81 -3.65 -12.04
C VAL A 82 -3.39 -5.10 -11.78
N LEU A 83 -2.72 -5.40 -10.66
CA LEU A 83 -2.42 -6.78 -10.26
C LEU A 83 -3.70 -7.61 -10.08
N ILE A 84 -4.73 -7.07 -9.42
CA ILE A 84 -6.01 -7.76 -9.26
C ILE A 84 -6.73 -7.92 -10.59
N ALA A 85 -6.68 -6.91 -11.47
CA ALA A 85 -7.21 -7.02 -12.82
C ALA A 85 -6.51 -8.13 -13.62
N ALA A 86 -5.18 -8.24 -13.53
CA ALA A 86 -4.43 -9.29 -14.19
C ALA A 86 -4.86 -10.69 -13.73
N VAL A 87 -4.96 -10.93 -12.42
CA VAL A 87 -5.45 -12.22 -11.88
C VAL A 87 -6.89 -12.52 -12.34
N THR A 88 -7.73 -11.49 -12.43
CA THR A 88 -9.10 -11.62 -12.95
C THR A 88 -9.09 -12.10 -14.41
N PHE A 89 -8.25 -11.52 -15.26
CA PHE A 89 -8.12 -11.90 -16.68
C PHE A 89 -7.42 -13.25 -16.90
N GLU A 90 -6.54 -13.67 -15.99
CA GLU A 90 -5.93 -15.00 -16.03
C GLU A 90 -6.97 -16.11 -15.79
N THR A 91 -7.99 -15.83 -14.97
CA THR A 91 -8.98 -16.84 -14.59
C THR A 91 -10.23 -16.81 -15.46
N TRP A 92 -10.70 -15.62 -15.84
CA TRP A 92 -11.97 -15.45 -16.56
C TRP A 92 -11.79 -14.78 -17.91
N SER A 93 -12.43 -15.37 -18.93
CA SER A 93 -12.45 -14.79 -20.27
C SER A 93 -13.54 -13.72 -20.39
N VAL A 94 -13.20 -12.59 -21.01
CA VAL A 94 -14.12 -11.48 -21.28
C VAL A 94 -15.31 -11.94 -22.13
N GLU A 95 -15.11 -12.91 -23.02
CA GLU A 95 -16.14 -13.39 -23.95
C GLU A 95 -17.20 -14.24 -23.26
N THR A 96 -16.82 -15.04 -22.27
CA THR A 96 -17.70 -16.01 -21.61
C THR A 96 -18.21 -15.53 -20.25
N GLU A 97 -17.41 -14.74 -19.54
CA GLU A 97 -17.63 -14.41 -18.12
C GLU A 97 -17.57 -12.89 -17.88
N LEU A 98 -18.08 -12.11 -18.85
CA LEU A 98 -18.08 -10.65 -18.83
C LEU A 98 -18.55 -10.07 -17.49
N GLY A 99 -19.59 -10.65 -16.88
CA GLY A 99 -20.11 -10.18 -15.59
C GLY A 99 -19.09 -10.28 -14.45
N MET A 100 -18.36 -11.40 -14.36
CA MET A 100 -17.36 -11.61 -13.30
C MET A 100 -16.14 -10.70 -13.52
N VAL A 101 -15.69 -10.59 -14.77
CA VAL A 101 -14.62 -9.65 -15.16
C VAL A 101 -15.01 -8.21 -14.85
N ALA A 102 -16.23 -7.79 -15.19
CA ALA A 102 -16.71 -6.44 -14.92
C ALA A 102 -16.76 -6.13 -13.42
N ILE A 103 -17.12 -7.10 -12.58
CA ILE A 103 -17.07 -6.94 -11.12
C ILE A 103 -15.62 -6.78 -10.63
N GLY A 104 -14.70 -7.64 -11.09
CA GLY A 104 -13.29 -7.56 -10.71
C GLY A 104 -12.66 -6.21 -11.06
N LEU A 105 -12.89 -5.74 -12.30
CA LEU A 105 -12.43 -4.41 -12.75
C LEU A 105 -13.11 -3.26 -12.02
N GLY A 106 -14.42 -3.37 -11.77
CA GLY A 106 -15.17 -2.36 -11.02
C GLY A 106 -14.64 -2.19 -9.60
N VAL A 107 -14.35 -3.29 -8.91
CA VAL A 107 -13.76 -3.26 -7.55
C VAL A 107 -12.33 -2.71 -7.60
N ALA A 108 -11.52 -3.09 -8.57
CA ALA A 108 -10.17 -2.53 -8.76
C ALA A 108 -10.21 -1.01 -9.00
N ALA A 109 -11.16 -0.52 -9.80
CA ALA A 109 -11.35 0.91 -10.03
C ALA A 109 -11.79 1.65 -8.75
N VAL A 110 -12.68 1.06 -7.95
CA VAL A 110 -13.08 1.60 -6.65
C VAL A 110 -11.88 1.67 -5.70
N PHE A 111 -11.01 0.66 -5.68
CA PHE A 111 -9.79 0.67 -4.87
C PHE A 111 -8.89 1.86 -5.21
N VAL A 112 -8.65 2.13 -6.51
CA VAL A 112 -7.90 3.31 -6.94
C VAL A 112 -8.60 4.61 -6.51
N ALA A 113 -9.91 4.71 -6.69
CA ALA A 113 -10.67 5.91 -6.30
C ALA A 113 -10.58 6.18 -4.80
N MET A 114 -10.69 5.15 -3.96
CA MET A 114 -10.55 5.27 -2.50
C MET A 114 -9.11 5.61 -2.09
N ALA A 115 -8.10 5.03 -2.76
CA ALA A 115 -6.70 5.37 -2.53
C ALA A 115 -6.42 6.85 -2.85
N VAL A 116 -6.91 7.35 -3.99
CA VAL A 116 -6.80 8.77 -4.37
C VAL A 116 -7.51 9.68 -3.37
N ALA A 117 -8.74 9.34 -2.98
CA ALA A 117 -9.51 10.11 -2.00
C ALA A 117 -8.79 10.17 -0.65
N ARG A 118 -8.33 9.02 -0.14
CA ARG A 118 -7.55 8.94 1.09
C ARG A 118 -6.30 9.81 1.01
N LEU A 119 -5.39 9.53 0.07
CA LEU A 119 -4.09 10.21 -0.02
C LEU A 119 -4.25 11.72 -0.24
N GLY A 120 -5.18 12.13 -1.11
CA GLY A 120 -5.44 13.54 -1.38
C GLY A 120 -6.01 14.29 -0.17
N LEU A 121 -6.98 13.69 0.54
CA LEU A 121 -7.58 14.30 1.73
C LEU A 121 -6.58 14.34 2.90
N TYR A 122 -5.77 13.30 3.07
CA TYR A 122 -4.71 13.26 4.08
C TYR A 122 -3.70 14.40 3.90
N THR A 123 -3.22 14.59 2.68
CA THR A 123 -2.28 15.67 2.35
C THR A 123 -2.89 17.06 2.51
N ALA A 124 -4.21 17.19 2.34
CA ALA A 124 -4.90 18.46 2.48
C ALA A 124 -5.26 18.82 3.94
N TYR A 125 -5.58 17.84 4.79
CA TYR A 125 -6.25 18.09 6.07
C TYR A 125 -5.60 17.46 7.30
N ASP A 126 -4.73 16.45 7.16
CA ASP A 126 -4.28 15.61 8.29
C ASP A 126 -2.77 15.69 8.58
N THR A 127 -2.13 16.81 8.24
CA THR A 127 -0.67 16.97 8.36
C THR A 127 -0.14 17.01 9.81
N ASP A 128 -0.99 17.16 10.83
CA ASP A 128 -0.59 17.37 12.24
C ASP A 128 -1.17 16.34 13.25
N VAL A 129 -1.82 15.26 12.78
CA VAL A 129 -2.46 14.26 13.66
C VAL A 129 -1.55 13.04 13.84
N LYS A 130 -1.29 12.63 15.09
CA LYS A 130 -0.43 11.48 15.44
C LYS A 130 -1.08 10.11 15.20
N GLU A 131 -2.28 10.10 14.65
CA GLU A 131 -3.14 8.93 14.51
C GLU A 131 -3.67 8.88 13.09
N THR A 132 -3.60 7.70 12.45
CA THR A 132 -4.12 7.50 11.10
C THR A 132 -5.54 6.97 11.18
N GLN A 133 -6.53 7.68 10.64
CA GLN A 133 -7.90 7.18 10.47
C GLN A 133 -8.09 6.43 9.13
N GLY A 134 -8.51 5.17 9.22
CA GLY A 134 -8.63 4.28 8.07
C GLY A 134 -7.32 3.57 7.76
N ALA A 135 -7.44 2.43 7.08
CA ALA A 135 -6.29 1.60 6.75
C ALA A 135 -5.33 2.35 5.81
N GLN A 136 -4.02 2.18 6.05
CA GLN A 136 -2.99 2.78 5.19
C GLN A 136 -3.03 2.16 3.78
N THR A 137 -2.91 2.99 2.74
CA THR A 137 -2.90 2.52 1.34
C THR A 137 -1.72 1.58 1.08
N THR A 138 -0.55 1.88 1.66
CA THR A 138 0.65 1.04 1.63
C THR A 138 0.42 -0.35 2.25
N LEU A 139 -0.27 -0.41 3.39
CA LEU A 139 -0.65 -1.67 4.05
C LEU A 139 -1.63 -2.46 3.18
N ALA A 140 -2.65 -1.81 2.61
CA ALA A 140 -3.61 -2.47 1.73
C ALA A 140 -2.92 -3.07 0.48
N ALA A 141 -2.02 -2.31 -0.15
CA ALA A 141 -1.20 -2.79 -1.27
C ALA A 141 -0.30 -3.97 -0.88
N THR A 142 0.32 -3.89 0.31
CA THR A 142 1.16 -4.97 0.86
C THR A 142 0.37 -6.24 1.07
N ILE A 143 -0.85 -6.15 1.61
CA ILE A 143 -1.75 -7.31 1.81
C ILE A 143 -2.10 -7.94 0.46
N LEU A 144 -2.51 -7.16 -0.54
CA LEU A 144 -2.87 -7.69 -1.86
C LEU A 144 -1.67 -8.35 -2.55
N ALA A 145 -0.51 -7.69 -2.56
CA ALA A 145 0.71 -8.24 -3.16
C ALA A 145 1.20 -9.50 -2.42
N ALA A 146 1.17 -9.51 -1.08
CA ALA A 146 1.53 -10.67 -0.28
C ALA A 146 0.56 -11.84 -0.50
N SER A 147 -0.75 -11.59 -0.65
CA SER A 147 -1.73 -12.63 -1.00
C SER A 147 -1.42 -13.31 -2.32
N VAL A 148 -1.15 -12.53 -3.38
CA VAL A 148 -0.78 -13.07 -4.69
C VAL A 148 0.55 -13.84 -4.61
N LEU A 149 1.57 -13.26 -3.98
CA LEU A 149 2.89 -13.90 -3.85
C LEU A 149 2.87 -15.16 -2.97
N SER A 150 1.91 -15.26 -2.05
CA SER A 150 1.65 -16.45 -1.23
C SER A 150 0.90 -17.55 -1.99
N GLY A 151 0.42 -17.27 -3.20
CA GLY A 151 -0.38 -18.18 -4.02
C GLY A 151 -1.87 -18.18 -3.67
N TYR A 152 -2.38 -17.21 -2.90
CA TYR A 152 -3.82 -17.00 -2.71
C TYR A 152 -4.39 -16.20 -3.88
N THR A 153 -4.39 -16.81 -5.07
CA THR A 153 -4.77 -16.17 -6.34
C THR A 153 -6.20 -16.48 -6.78
N GLU A 154 -7.05 -16.99 -5.88
CA GLU A 154 -8.46 -17.20 -6.20
C GLU A 154 -9.14 -15.82 -6.40
N PRO A 155 -9.80 -15.58 -7.56
CA PRO A 155 -10.29 -14.23 -7.88
C PRO A 155 -11.35 -13.68 -6.93
N TRP A 156 -12.31 -14.48 -6.47
CA TRP A 156 -13.37 -13.99 -5.58
C TRP A 156 -12.82 -13.58 -4.21
N TYR A 157 -11.84 -14.30 -3.69
CA TYR A 157 -11.10 -13.96 -2.49
C TYR A 157 -10.39 -12.62 -2.67
N LEU A 158 -9.63 -12.44 -3.77
CA LEU A 158 -8.89 -11.20 -4.01
C LEU A 158 -9.82 -10.01 -4.26
N ILE A 159 -10.91 -10.20 -5.00
CA ILE A 159 -11.92 -9.16 -5.23
C ILE A 159 -12.59 -8.78 -3.90
N GLY A 160 -13.00 -9.76 -3.10
CA GLY A 160 -13.60 -9.52 -1.78
C GLY A 160 -12.64 -8.79 -0.83
N LEU A 161 -11.37 -9.20 -0.81
CA LEU A 161 -10.32 -8.56 -0.03
C LEU A 161 -10.06 -7.12 -0.50
N THR A 162 -10.02 -6.89 -1.82
CA THR A 162 -9.83 -5.55 -2.41
C THR A 162 -10.98 -4.62 -2.07
N ALA A 163 -12.23 -5.12 -2.15
CA ALA A 163 -13.41 -4.36 -1.75
C ALA A 163 -13.39 -4.01 -0.27
N LEU A 164 -13.05 -4.97 0.60
CA LEU A 164 -12.92 -4.75 2.04
C LEU A 164 -11.86 -3.69 2.35
N LEU A 165 -10.66 -3.81 1.78
CA LEU A 165 -9.58 -2.85 1.98
C LEU A 165 -9.95 -1.45 1.47
N SER A 166 -10.67 -1.37 0.35
CA SER A 166 -11.19 -0.10 -0.20
C SER A 166 -12.07 0.64 0.81
N LEU A 167 -12.96 -0.09 1.49
CA LEU A 167 -13.83 0.48 2.53
C LEU A 167 -13.06 0.84 3.79
N LEU A 168 -12.09 0.00 4.19
CA LEU A 168 -11.27 0.27 5.37
C LEU A 168 -10.39 1.51 5.21
N MET A 169 -9.90 1.83 3.99
CA MET A 169 -9.10 3.04 3.71
C MET A 169 -9.84 4.34 4.01
N VAL A 170 -11.17 4.37 3.90
CA VAL A 170 -12.01 5.56 4.15
C VAL A 170 -12.85 5.44 5.43
N SER A 171 -12.57 4.41 6.25
CA SER A 171 -13.25 4.21 7.52
C SER A 171 -12.72 5.15 8.61
N THR A 172 -13.50 5.37 9.66
CA THR A 172 -13.11 6.16 10.84
C THR A 172 -12.39 5.32 11.89
N ILE A 173 -11.88 4.14 11.54
CA ILE A 173 -11.13 3.27 12.45
C ILE A 173 -9.72 3.84 12.62
N THR A 174 -9.33 4.16 13.84
CA THR A 174 -7.98 4.65 14.11
C THR A 174 -6.97 3.52 14.17
N TYR A 175 -5.86 3.67 13.45
CA TYR A 175 -4.71 2.77 13.46
C TYR A 175 -3.52 3.48 14.12
N PRO A 176 -2.95 2.91 15.20
CA PRO A 176 -1.76 3.46 15.85
C PRO A 176 -0.50 3.23 15.02
N ASP A 177 0.47 4.14 15.10
CA ASP A 177 1.74 4.00 14.40
C ASP A 177 2.50 2.72 14.79
N LEU A 178 3.03 2.03 13.78
CA LEU A 178 3.87 0.85 13.95
C LEU A 178 5.09 1.16 14.83
N HIS A 179 5.35 0.34 15.85
CA HIS A 179 6.58 0.44 16.62
C HIS A 179 7.78 0.13 15.71
N ALA A 180 8.90 0.82 15.93
CA ALA A 180 10.09 0.69 15.09
C ALA A 180 10.61 -0.75 15.00
N GLN A 181 10.48 -1.53 16.08
CA GLN A 181 10.85 -2.95 16.11
C GLN A 181 9.96 -3.80 15.19
N ASP A 182 8.65 -3.57 15.20
CA ASP A 182 7.69 -4.35 14.41
C ASP A 182 7.75 -3.94 12.95
N ALA A 183 7.96 -2.65 12.66
CA ALA A 183 8.27 -2.16 11.33
C ALA A 183 9.55 -2.78 10.76
N LEU A 184 10.60 -2.94 11.58
CA LEU A 184 11.83 -3.61 11.17
C LEU A 184 11.58 -5.09 10.87
N VAL A 185 10.83 -5.79 11.73
CA VAL A 185 10.49 -7.21 11.53
C VAL A 185 9.70 -7.39 10.23
N MET A 186 8.63 -6.61 10.04
CA MET A 186 7.84 -6.66 8.80
C MET A 186 8.70 -6.34 7.57
N GLY A 187 9.56 -5.32 7.65
CA GLY A 187 10.47 -4.94 6.57
C GLY A 187 11.48 -6.04 6.21
N VAL A 188 12.03 -6.74 7.21
CA VAL A 188 12.94 -7.88 6.98
C VAL A 188 12.18 -9.05 6.34
N VAL A 189 11.01 -9.41 6.86
CA VAL A 189 10.18 -10.50 6.29
C VAL A 189 9.79 -10.17 4.84
N GLN A 190 9.45 -8.92 4.56
CA GLN A 190 9.14 -8.43 3.22
C GLN A 190 10.34 -8.50 2.27
N ALA A 191 11.52 -8.07 2.72
CA ALA A 191 12.75 -8.19 1.93
C ALA A 191 13.08 -9.66 1.58
N LEU A 192 12.88 -10.58 2.53
CA LEU A 192 13.08 -12.02 2.31
C LEU A 192 12.04 -12.58 1.32
N ALA A 193 10.78 -12.14 1.38
CA ALA A 193 9.74 -12.52 0.42
C ALA A 193 10.07 -12.07 -1.02
N ILE A 194 10.69 -10.89 -1.16
CA ILE A 194 11.10 -10.34 -2.45
C ILE A 194 12.32 -11.09 -3.01
N LEU A 195 13.36 -11.28 -2.19
CA LEU A 195 14.67 -11.75 -2.65
C LEU A 195 14.74 -13.27 -2.86
N LEU A 196 13.97 -14.06 -2.09
CA LEU A 196 14.07 -15.51 -2.13
C LEU A 196 13.14 -16.10 -3.21
N PRO A 197 13.65 -17.02 -4.06
CA PRO A 197 12.84 -17.66 -5.08
C PRO A 197 12.04 -18.86 -4.55
N GLY A 198 11.06 -19.31 -5.34
CA GLY A 198 10.31 -20.54 -5.11
C GLY A 198 9.53 -20.57 -3.80
N ASP A 199 9.42 -21.77 -3.21
CA ASP A 199 8.65 -22.01 -1.99
C ASP A 199 9.19 -21.25 -0.77
N VAL A 200 10.49 -20.97 -0.75
CA VAL A 200 11.10 -20.23 0.36
C VAL A 200 10.56 -18.79 0.37
N GLY A 201 10.59 -18.09 -0.76
CA GLY A 201 10.01 -16.75 -0.89
C GLY A 201 8.52 -16.74 -0.59
N ARG A 202 7.79 -17.77 -1.06
CA ARG A 202 6.36 -17.94 -0.78
C ARG A 202 6.05 -18.07 0.71
N ASN A 203 6.85 -18.82 1.47
CA ASN A 203 6.67 -18.94 2.92
C ASN A 203 6.87 -17.59 3.64
N PHE A 204 7.83 -16.79 3.20
CA PHE A 204 8.00 -15.43 3.72
C PHE A 204 6.84 -14.50 3.31
N ALA A 205 6.28 -14.66 2.12
CA ALA A 205 5.08 -13.94 1.71
C ALA A 205 3.87 -14.30 2.59
N VAL A 206 3.71 -15.57 2.96
CA VAL A 206 2.66 -16.02 3.89
C VAL A 206 2.88 -15.40 5.27
N ALA A 207 4.12 -15.41 5.77
CA ALA A 207 4.46 -14.77 7.03
C ALA A 207 4.16 -13.26 6.99
N LEU A 208 4.51 -12.58 5.90
CA LEU A 208 4.20 -11.16 5.70
C LEU A 208 2.70 -10.91 5.70
N LEU A 209 1.93 -11.74 4.98
CA LEU A 209 0.47 -11.63 4.91
C LEU A 209 -0.15 -11.79 6.31
N ILE A 210 0.29 -12.78 7.08
CA ILE A 210 -0.19 -13.00 8.46
C ILE A 210 0.13 -11.77 9.33
N LEU A 211 1.36 -11.26 9.27
CA LEU A 211 1.76 -10.07 10.04
C LEU A 211 0.95 -8.83 9.65
N ALA A 212 0.75 -8.59 8.35
CA ALA A 212 -0.02 -7.46 7.85
C ALA A 212 -1.50 -7.54 8.23
N LEU A 213 -2.11 -8.73 8.15
CA LEU A 213 -3.50 -8.96 8.58
C LEU A 213 -3.64 -8.86 10.10
N ALA A 214 -2.67 -9.38 10.87
CA ALA A 214 -2.64 -9.26 12.32
C ALA A 214 -2.54 -7.78 12.71
N TYR A 215 -1.69 -6.99 12.06
CA TYR A 215 -1.64 -5.56 12.27
C TYR A 215 -2.97 -4.88 11.90
N LEU A 216 -3.54 -5.15 10.73
CA LEU A 216 -4.82 -4.57 10.30
C LEU A 216 -5.97 -4.87 11.27
N THR A 217 -6.00 -6.05 11.90
CA THR A 217 -7.15 -6.47 12.72
C THR A 217 -6.95 -6.22 14.21
N LEU A 218 -5.74 -6.42 14.72
CA LEU A 218 -5.44 -6.34 16.15
C LEU A 218 -4.98 -4.95 16.58
N SER A 219 -4.39 -4.16 15.67
CA SER A 219 -3.81 -2.88 16.06
C SER A 219 -4.81 -1.85 16.61
N PRO A 220 -6.05 -1.72 16.08
CA PRO A 220 -7.00 -0.76 16.63
C PRO A 220 -7.41 -1.06 18.08
N ILE A 221 -7.25 -2.30 18.53
CA ILE A 221 -7.72 -2.77 19.83
C ILE A 221 -6.55 -2.86 20.83
N TYR A 222 -5.43 -3.45 20.41
CA TYR A 222 -4.38 -3.91 21.34
C TYR A 222 -3.03 -3.21 21.18
N TYR A 223 -2.83 -2.45 20.11
CA TYR A 223 -1.50 -1.94 19.73
C TYR A 223 -1.36 -0.44 20.04
N TRP A 224 -1.87 -0.02 21.19
CA TRP A 224 -1.75 1.35 21.65
C TRP A 224 -0.40 1.54 22.35
N ARG A 225 0.29 2.65 22.05
CA ARG A 225 1.47 3.04 22.83
C ARG A 225 1.05 3.30 24.27
N ASP A 226 1.59 2.53 25.21
CA ASP A 226 1.44 2.79 26.65
C ASP A 226 1.92 4.22 26.96
N GLY A 227 0.98 5.14 27.19
CA GLY A 227 1.29 6.53 27.51
C GLY A 227 0.29 7.61 27.05
N LEU A 228 -0.85 7.25 26.45
CA LEU A 228 -1.92 8.22 26.17
C LEU A 228 -3.07 8.02 27.16
N ASP A 229 -3.19 9.00 28.08
CA ASP A 229 -4.32 9.16 28.98
C ASP A 229 -5.64 9.04 28.21
N TRP A 230 -6.51 8.16 28.69
CA TRP A 230 -7.92 8.13 28.30
C TRP A 230 -8.60 9.41 28.82
N GLY A 231 -8.40 10.53 28.12
CA GLY A 231 -9.27 11.69 28.24
C GLY A 231 -10.65 11.28 27.69
N PRO A 232 -11.73 11.30 28.49
CA PRO A 232 -13.03 10.84 28.02
C PRO A 232 -13.46 11.69 26.83
N LEU A 233 -13.84 10.99 25.76
CA LEU A 233 -14.51 11.51 24.56
C LEU A 233 -15.64 12.47 24.96
N ARG A 234 -15.31 13.75 25.08
CA ARG A 234 -16.29 14.79 25.36
C ARG A 234 -16.72 15.38 24.02
N LYS A 235 -17.88 14.89 23.58
CA LYS A 235 -18.80 15.46 22.59
C LYS A 235 -18.42 16.87 22.14
N ARG A 236 -18.02 17.02 20.87
CA ARG A 236 -18.22 18.28 20.16
C ARG A 236 -19.58 18.20 19.47
N SER A 237 -20.51 18.98 20.04
CA SER A 237 -21.75 19.44 19.42
C SER A 237 -21.48 20.17 18.12
#